data_AF-A0A356IV42-F1
#
_entry.id   AF-A0A356IV42-F1
#
_cell.length_a   1.000
_cell.length_b   1.000
_cell.length_c   1.000
_cell.angle_alpha   90.00
_cell.angle_beta   90.00
_cell.angle_gamma   90.00
#
_symmetry.space_group_name_H-M   'P 1'
#
loop_
_entity.id
_entity.type
_entity.pdbx_description
1 polymer ?
#
loop_
_entity_poly.entity_id
_entity_poly.type
_entity_poly.pdbx_seq_one_letter_code
_entity_poly.pdbx_strand_id
1 'polypeptide(L)'
;MNQTDTRLRVISYNIHGGLGTDGIHSYERIGRWLAERGADIALLQEFDTRSQQRDTVADIQALCRDHFQQLLPSPTVTTAHGWYGNAILTRYPVQEVHTIDTSQRGLEPRNIQQATLQTPSGTLQVINTHNGLQRIERK
;
A
#
# COMPACT_ATOMS: atom_id res chain seq x y z
N MET A 1 0.87 10.51 35.28
CA MET A 1 0.86 10.92 33.87
C MET A 1 1.24 9.71 33.03
N ASN A 2 0.28 9.09 32.37
CA ASN A 2 0.56 7.98 31.46
C ASN A 2 1.32 8.56 30.27
N GLN A 3 2.52 8.06 30.01
CA GLN A 3 3.22 8.33 28.75
C GLN A 3 2.30 7.86 27.64
N THR A 4 1.79 8.77 26.82
CA THR A 4 1.21 8.42 25.53
C THR A 4 2.30 7.69 24.76
N ASP A 5 2.08 6.43 24.43
CA ASP A 5 3.01 5.67 23.60
C ASP A 5 3.13 6.40 22.26
N THR A 6 4.29 7.02 22.03
CA THR A 6 4.63 7.78 20.82
C THR A 6 5.20 6.87 19.74
N ARG A 7 5.24 5.56 19.98
CA ARG A 7 5.78 4.60 19.04
C ARG A 7 4.87 4.46 17.82
N LEU A 8 5.37 4.95 16.70
CA LEU A 8 4.79 4.72 15.38
C LEU A 8 5.39 3.45 14.77
N ARG A 9 4.55 2.54 14.26
CA ARG A 9 5.01 1.39 13.46
C ARG A 9 4.63 1.54 12.00
N VAL A 10 5.62 1.75 11.15
CA VAL A 10 5.49 1.76 9.69
C VAL A 10 6.05 0.47 9.11
N ILE A 11 5.32 -0.15 8.18
CA ILE A 11 5.78 -1.33 7.44
C ILE A 11 5.78 -1.00 5.95
N SER A 12 6.85 -1.33 5.24
CA SER A 12 6.86 -1.38 3.77
C SER A 12 6.88 -2.84 3.33
N TYR A 13 6.02 -3.21 2.38
CA TYR A 13 5.86 -4.59 1.94
C TYR A 13 5.45 -4.67 0.47
N ASN A 14 6.32 -5.24 -0.36
CA ASN A 14 5.95 -5.69 -1.70
C ASN A 14 5.17 -7.00 -1.56
N ILE A 15 3.86 -6.94 -1.83
CA ILE A 15 2.92 -8.03 -1.54
C ILE A 15 2.73 -9.00 -2.72
N HIS A 16 3.42 -8.78 -3.84
CA HIS A 16 3.42 -9.64 -5.00
C HIS A 16 2.01 -10.11 -5.45
N GLY A 17 1.07 -9.16 -5.58
CA GLY A 17 -0.32 -9.44 -5.96
C GLY A 17 -1.10 -10.30 -4.94
N GLY A 18 -0.58 -10.45 -3.73
CA GLY A 18 -1.13 -11.32 -2.69
C GLY A 18 -0.68 -12.78 -2.78
N LEU A 19 0.19 -13.14 -3.73
CA LEU A 19 0.66 -14.50 -3.96
C LEU A 19 1.67 -14.90 -2.89
N GLY A 20 1.36 -15.97 -2.16
CA GLY A 20 2.26 -16.55 -1.16
C GLY A 20 3.25 -17.53 -1.76
N THR A 21 4.23 -17.94 -0.96
CA THR A 21 5.17 -19.03 -1.30
C THR A 21 4.47 -20.39 -1.45
N ASP A 22 3.23 -20.49 -0.98
CA ASP A 22 2.33 -21.63 -1.16
C ASP A 22 1.54 -21.57 -2.48
N GLY A 23 1.75 -20.53 -3.31
CA GLY A 23 1.05 -20.34 -4.57
C GLY A 23 -0.40 -19.84 -4.41
N ILE A 24 -0.82 -19.48 -3.20
CA ILE A 24 -2.19 -19.05 -2.92
C ILE A 24 -2.24 -17.52 -2.86
N HIS A 25 -3.20 -16.91 -3.56
CA HIS A 25 -3.51 -15.49 -3.39
C HIS A 25 -4.36 -15.28 -2.13
N SER A 26 -3.89 -14.48 -1.19
CA SER A 26 -4.66 -14.16 0.02
C SER A 26 -4.29 -12.80 0.59
N TYR A 27 -5.16 -11.82 0.36
CA TYR A 27 -5.07 -10.50 0.99
C TYR A 27 -5.46 -10.52 2.47
N GLU A 28 -6.33 -11.43 2.88
CA GLU A 28 -6.65 -11.64 4.29
C GLU A 28 -5.41 -12.06 5.09
N ARG A 29 -4.58 -12.95 4.55
CA ARG A 29 -3.31 -13.34 5.17
C ARG A 29 -2.39 -12.15 5.40
N ILE A 30 -2.32 -11.24 4.43
CA ILE A 30 -1.50 -10.02 4.52
C ILE A 30 -2.10 -9.05 5.54
N GLY A 31 -3.39 -8.74 5.45
CA GLY A 31 -4.09 -7.86 6.39
C GLY A 31 -3.96 -8.36 7.83
N ARG A 32 -4.13 -9.67 8.05
CA ARG A 32 -3.91 -10.33 9.35
C ARG A 32 -2.48 -10.09 9.85
N TRP A 33 -1.50 -10.39 9.01
CA TRP A 33 -0.09 -10.30 9.38
C TRP A 33 0.34 -8.86 9.75
N LEU A 34 -0.23 -7.86 9.06
CA LEU A 34 -0.03 -6.43 9.34
C LEU A 34 -0.68 -6.03 10.68
N ALA A 35 -1.92 -6.47 10.92
CA ALA A 35 -2.66 -6.19 12.14
C ALA A 35 -2.01 -6.84 13.38
N GLU A 36 -1.58 -8.10 13.28
CA GLU A 36 -0.87 -8.82 14.34
C GLU A 36 0.46 -8.16 14.71
N ARG A 37 1.10 -7.49 13.75
CA ARG A 37 2.30 -6.68 13.99
C ARG A 37 1.99 -5.32 14.56
N GLY A 38 0.73 -4.91 14.65
CA GLY A 38 0.32 -3.59 15.11
C GLY A 38 0.87 -2.50 14.20
N ALA A 39 0.78 -2.67 12.89
CA ALA A 39 1.19 -1.65 11.92
C ALA A 39 0.24 -0.45 11.98
N ASP A 40 0.76 0.76 12.08
CA ASP A 40 -0.05 1.97 12.01
C ASP A 40 -0.21 2.48 10.58
N ILE A 41 0.85 2.28 9.78
CA ILE A 41 0.92 2.62 8.36
C ILE A 41 1.57 1.45 7.62
N ALA A 42 0.97 1.00 6.52
CA ALA A 42 1.58 0.03 5.62
C ALA A 42 1.73 0.63 4.21
N LEU A 43 2.96 0.61 3.69
CA LEU A 43 3.33 1.06 2.35
C LEU A 43 3.43 -0.19 1.46
N LEU A 44 2.40 -0.45 0.67
CA LEU A 44 2.28 -1.67 -0.14
C LEU A 44 2.71 -1.41 -1.58
N GLN A 45 3.49 -2.33 -2.14
CA GLN A 45 3.83 -2.36 -3.57
C GLN A 45 3.29 -3.65 -4.20
N GLU A 46 3.04 -3.61 -5.52
CA GLU A 46 2.46 -4.72 -6.28
C GLU A 46 1.08 -5.18 -5.79
N PHE A 47 0.22 -4.26 -5.34
CA PHE A 47 -1.16 -4.62 -5.06
C PHE A 47 -1.92 -4.78 -6.39
N ASP A 48 -2.51 -5.95 -6.63
CA ASP A 48 -3.18 -6.29 -7.90
C ASP A 48 -4.63 -6.73 -7.68
N THR A 49 -5.57 -5.88 -8.06
CA THR A 49 -7.01 -6.16 -7.98
C THR A 49 -7.62 -6.52 -9.34
N ARG A 50 -6.82 -6.65 -10.40
CA ARG A 50 -7.30 -6.81 -11.79
C ARG A 50 -7.85 -8.20 -12.13
N SER A 51 -7.89 -9.12 -11.17
CA SER A 51 -8.38 -10.47 -11.41
C SER A 51 -9.90 -10.45 -11.66
N GLN A 52 -10.35 -11.05 -12.76
CA GLN A 52 -11.77 -11.20 -13.06
C GLN A 52 -12.51 -12.14 -12.08
N GLN A 53 -11.79 -12.95 -11.31
CA GLN A 53 -12.34 -13.93 -10.38
C GLN A 53 -12.44 -13.41 -8.95
N ARG A 54 -11.92 -12.20 -8.67
CA ARG A 54 -11.92 -11.58 -7.35
C ARG A 54 -12.65 -10.25 -7.40
N ASP A 55 -13.21 -9.85 -6.27
CA ASP A 55 -13.86 -8.57 -6.12
C ASP A 55 -12.88 -7.55 -5.51
N THR A 56 -12.73 -6.40 -6.17
CA THR A 56 -11.81 -5.34 -5.71
C THR A 56 -12.16 -4.83 -4.33
N VAL A 57 -13.46 -4.69 -4.00
CA VAL A 57 -13.89 -4.17 -2.70
C VAL A 57 -13.58 -5.19 -1.60
N ALA A 58 -13.86 -6.47 -1.83
CA ALA A 58 -13.54 -7.56 -0.92
C ALA A 58 -12.02 -7.68 -0.70
N ASP A 59 -11.20 -7.56 -1.74
CA ASP A 59 -9.74 -7.58 -1.65
C ASP A 59 -9.22 -6.43 -0.76
N ILE A 60 -9.78 -5.22 -0.92
CA ILE A 60 -9.44 -4.05 -0.08
C ILE A 60 -9.90 -4.26 1.37
N GLN A 61 -11.12 -4.76 1.58
CA GLN A 61 -11.64 -5.05 2.92
C GLN A 61 -10.79 -6.09 3.66
N ALA A 62 -10.36 -7.14 2.95
CA ALA A 62 -9.50 -8.18 3.50
C ALA A 62 -8.11 -7.64 3.91
N LEU A 63 -7.55 -6.68 3.18
CA LEU A 63 -6.32 -5.98 3.56
C LEU A 63 -6.52 -5.07 4.79
N CYS A 64 -7.61 -4.29 4.83
CA CYS A 64 -7.87 -3.36 5.92
C CYS A 64 -8.18 -4.06 7.25
N ARG A 65 -8.96 -5.15 7.20
CA ARG A 65 -9.28 -6.05 8.32
C ARG A 65 -9.75 -5.36 9.61
N ASP A 66 -10.56 -4.30 9.48
CA ASP A 66 -10.99 -3.42 10.58
C ASP A 66 -9.85 -2.80 11.43
N HIS A 67 -8.61 -3.00 11.00
CA HIS A 67 -7.42 -2.51 11.68
C HIS A 67 -6.99 -1.16 11.11
N PHE A 68 -7.03 -1.02 9.79
CA PHE A 68 -6.80 0.22 9.07
C PHE A 68 -8.11 0.94 8.77
N GLN A 69 -8.10 2.27 8.90
CA GLN A 69 -9.27 3.10 8.60
C GLN A 69 -9.47 3.29 7.10
N GLN A 70 -8.35 3.37 6.35
CA GLN A 70 -8.39 3.71 4.93
C GLN A 70 -7.27 2.99 4.17
N LEU A 71 -7.59 2.64 2.91
CA LEU A 71 -6.62 2.34 1.86
C LEU A 71 -6.58 3.53 0.89
N LEU A 72 -5.38 4.01 0.61
CA LEU A 72 -5.12 5.06 -0.37
C LEU A 72 -4.52 4.40 -1.62
N PRO A 73 -5.25 4.31 -2.75
CA PRO A 73 -4.74 3.68 -3.96
C PRO A 73 -3.84 4.65 -4.73
N SER A 74 -2.78 4.11 -5.35
CA SER A 74 -1.95 4.83 -6.31
C SER A 74 -1.64 3.92 -7.51
N PRO A 75 -2.61 3.79 -8.43
CA PRO A 75 -2.50 2.86 -9.55
C PRO A 75 -1.42 3.32 -10.54
N THR A 76 -0.71 2.34 -11.08
CA THR A 76 0.18 2.49 -12.25
C THR A 76 -0.47 1.93 -13.51
N VAL A 77 -1.40 0.98 -13.34
CA VAL A 77 -2.22 0.38 -14.40
C VAL A 77 -3.66 0.28 -13.91
N THR A 78 -4.61 0.72 -14.74
CA THR A 78 -6.05 0.58 -14.49
C THR A 78 -6.70 -0.17 -15.64
N THR A 79 -7.62 -1.08 -15.32
CA THR A 79 -8.37 -1.90 -16.28
C THR A 79 -9.86 -1.85 -15.94
N ALA A 80 -10.70 -2.49 -16.76
CA ALA A 80 -12.12 -2.62 -16.47
C ALA A 80 -12.43 -3.45 -15.20
N HIS A 81 -11.48 -4.26 -14.73
CA HIS A 81 -11.70 -5.21 -13.62
C HIS A 81 -10.98 -4.81 -12.33
N GLY A 82 -10.21 -3.72 -12.33
CA GLY A 82 -9.42 -3.31 -11.18
C GLY A 82 -8.13 -2.62 -11.61
N TRP A 83 -7.17 -2.57 -10.70
CA TRP A 83 -5.94 -1.80 -10.86
C TRP A 83 -4.74 -2.48 -10.24
N TYR A 84 -3.56 -2.06 -10.67
CA TYR A 84 -2.28 -2.50 -10.13
C TYR A 84 -1.40 -1.31 -9.78
N GLY A 85 -0.72 -1.37 -8.63
CA GLY A 85 0.23 -0.35 -8.24
C GLY A 85 0.53 -0.32 -6.75
N ASN A 86 0.78 0.88 -6.27
CA ASN A 86 1.07 1.15 -4.87
C ASN A 86 -0.21 1.40 -4.08
N ALA A 87 -0.17 1.10 -2.78
CA ALA A 87 -1.21 1.47 -1.85
C ALA A 87 -0.63 1.86 -0.49
N ILE A 88 -1.31 2.76 0.22
CA ILE A 88 -1.01 3.05 1.62
C ILE A 88 -2.22 2.64 2.47
N LEU A 89 -2.01 1.77 3.45
CA LEU A 89 -2.96 1.52 4.52
C LEU A 89 -2.62 2.42 5.70
N THR A 90 -3.61 3.06 6.32
CA THR A 90 -3.39 3.97 7.46
C THR A 90 -4.49 3.85 8.51
N ARG A 91 -4.09 3.99 9.78
CA ARG A 91 -4.99 4.13 10.93
C ARG A 91 -5.36 5.60 11.23
N TYR A 92 -4.74 6.54 10.53
CA TYR A 92 -4.80 7.96 10.82
C TYR A 92 -5.60 8.73 9.76
N PRO A 93 -6.21 9.86 10.14
CA PRO A 93 -6.83 10.78 9.18
C PRO A 93 -5.83 11.24 8.12
N VAL A 94 -6.31 11.32 6.88
CA VAL A 94 -5.54 11.73 5.71
C VAL A 94 -5.86 13.18 5.39
N GLN A 95 -4.82 14.00 5.28
CA GLN A 95 -4.93 15.40 4.90
C GLN A 95 -4.79 15.57 3.39
N GLU A 96 -3.79 14.94 2.80
CA GLU A 96 -3.47 15.07 1.38
C GLU A 96 -2.92 13.76 0.82
N VAL A 97 -3.17 13.51 -0.46
CA VAL A 97 -2.60 12.38 -1.21
C VAL A 97 -2.19 12.86 -2.60
N HIS A 98 -0.96 12.54 -3.00
CA HIS A 98 -0.44 12.81 -4.32
C HIS A 98 0.12 11.55 -4.95
N THR A 99 -0.05 11.42 -6.26
CA THR A 99 0.63 10.42 -7.07
C THR A 99 1.46 11.15 -8.12
N ILE A 100 2.74 10.85 -8.16
CA ILE A 100 3.69 11.37 -9.14
C ILE A 100 4.01 10.23 -10.10
N ASP A 101 3.64 10.37 -11.36
CA ASP A 101 4.00 9.41 -12.40
C ASP A 101 5.51 9.51 -12.68
N THR A 102 6.18 8.36 -12.62
CA THR A 102 7.61 8.21 -12.90
C THR A 102 7.86 7.18 -14.01
N SER A 103 6.81 6.85 -14.78
CA SER A 103 6.87 5.89 -15.85
C SER A 103 7.83 6.32 -16.95
N GLN A 104 8.55 5.34 -17.48
CA GLN A 104 9.45 5.51 -18.60
C GLN A 104 8.97 4.64 -19.75
N ARG A 105 8.97 5.20 -20.96
CA ARG A 105 8.49 4.49 -22.15
C ARG A 105 9.29 3.19 -22.35
N GLY A 106 8.58 2.07 -22.48
CA GLY A 106 9.18 0.75 -22.71
C GLY A 106 9.62 0.02 -21.43
N LEU A 107 9.34 0.59 -20.25
CA LEU A 107 9.59 -0.02 -18.94
C LEU A 107 8.28 -0.27 -18.19
N GLU A 108 8.33 -1.05 -17.12
CA GLU A 108 7.16 -1.25 -16.25
C GLU A 108 6.77 0.11 -15.62
N PRO A 109 5.50 0.55 -15.73
CA PRO A 109 5.09 1.83 -15.17
C PRO A 109 5.31 1.91 -13.66
N ARG A 110 5.92 3.00 -13.20
CA ARG A 110 6.21 3.27 -11.78
C ARG A 110 5.61 4.61 -11.36
N ASN A 111 5.27 4.73 -10.08
CA ASN A 111 4.88 6.01 -9.48
C ASN A 111 5.51 6.18 -8.08
N ILE A 112 5.45 7.41 -7.61
CA ILE A 112 5.68 7.77 -6.21
C ILE A 112 4.33 8.18 -5.63
N GLN A 113 3.93 7.51 -4.55
CA GLN A 113 2.73 7.84 -3.80
C GLN A 113 3.13 8.59 -2.53
N GLN A 114 2.61 9.79 -2.35
CA GLN A 114 2.82 10.61 -1.15
C GLN A 114 1.49 10.77 -0.41
N ALA A 115 1.51 10.64 0.92
CA ALA A 115 0.36 10.97 1.75
C ALA A 115 0.78 11.79 2.98
N THR A 116 -0.05 12.76 3.34
CA THR A 116 0.09 13.56 4.56
C THR A 116 -0.94 13.06 5.58
N LEU A 117 -0.46 12.56 6.72
CA LEU A 117 -1.26 11.88 7.74
C LEU A 117 -1.24 12.67 9.05
N GLN A 118 -2.39 12.77 9.73
CA GLN A 118 -2.47 13.39 11.06
C GLN A 118 -2.30 12.34 12.16
N THR A 119 -1.10 12.25 12.73
CA THR A 119 -0.79 11.32 13.83
C THR A 119 -0.97 12.00 15.20
N PRO A 120 -1.03 11.23 16.31
CA PRO A 120 -1.01 11.80 17.66
C PRO A 120 0.22 12.66 17.97
N SER A 121 1.33 12.44 17.27
CA SER A 121 2.59 13.19 17.43
C SER A 121 2.72 14.38 16.47
N GLY A 122 1.70 14.63 15.63
CA GLY A 122 1.70 15.69 14.63
C GLY A 122 1.54 15.17 13.20
N THR A 123 1.70 16.08 12.24
CA THR A 123 1.62 15.76 10.81
C THR A 123 2.83 14.94 10.36
N LEU A 124 2.57 13.84 9.65
CA LEU A 124 3.58 12.96 9.07
C LEU A 124 3.37 12.85 7.57
N GLN A 125 4.40 13.15 6.80
CA GLN A 125 4.43 12.83 5.36
C GLN A 125 5.05 11.45 5.17
N VAL A 126 4.37 10.58 4.42
CA VAL A 126 4.86 9.26 4.03
C VAL A 126 4.96 9.17 2.51
N ILE A 127 6.01 8.49 2.04
CA ILE A 127 6.29 8.28 0.63
C ILE A 127 6.42 6.78 0.38
N ASN A 128 5.63 6.25 -0.56
CA ASN A 128 5.66 4.87 -1.01
C ASN A 128 6.08 4.84 -2.49
N THR A 129 7.05 4.00 -2.82
CA THR A 129 7.50 3.81 -4.20
C THR A 129 8.03 2.40 -4.42
N HIS A 130 8.06 1.98 -5.68
CA HIS A 130 8.61 0.70 -6.13
C HIS A 130 9.57 0.97 -7.28
N ASN A 131 10.87 0.86 -7.01
CA ASN A 131 11.88 1.20 -8.00
C ASN A 131 12.09 0.07 -9.02
N GLY A 132 12.46 0.44 -10.23
CA GLY A 132 12.87 -0.48 -11.28
C GLY A 132 14.07 -1.36 -10.88
N LEU A 133 14.07 -2.59 -11.38
CA LEU A 133 15.15 -3.55 -11.15
C LEU A 133 16.28 -3.39 -12.16
N GLN A 134 16.04 -2.78 -13.31
CA GLN A 134 17.04 -2.63 -14.35
C GLN A 134 18.03 -1.51 -14.00
N ARG A 135 19.30 -1.71 -14.34
CA ARG A 135 20.36 -0.74 -14.08
C ARG A 135 20.10 0.63 -14.75
N ILE A 136 19.41 0.65 -15.88
CA ILE A 136 19.02 1.89 -16.57
C ILE A 136 18.01 2.73 -15.77
N GLU A 137 17.24 2.08 -14.89
CA GLU A 137 16.20 2.69 -14.06
C GLU A 137 16.76 3.27 -12.74
N ARG A 138 18.06 3.09 -12.46
CA ARG A 138 18.72 3.48 -11.20
C ARG A 138 19.78 4.58 -11.39
N LYS A 139 19.56 5.49 -12.33
CA LYS A 139 20.46 6.63 -12.62
C LYS A 139 20.03 7.88 -11.89
#